data_AF-A0A368GX32-F1
#
_entry.id   AF-A0A368GX32-F1
#
_cell.length_a   1.000
_cell.length_b   1.000
_cell.length_c   1.000
_cell.angle_alpha   90.00
_cell.angle_beta   90.00
_cell.angle_gamma   90.00
#
_symmetry.space_group_name_H-M   'P 1'
#
loop_
_entity.id
_entity.type
_entity.pdbx_description
1 polymer ?
#
loop_
_entity_poly.entity_id
_entity_poly.type
_entity_poly.pdbx_seq_one_letter_code
_entity_poly.pdbx_strand_id
1 'polypeptide(L)'
;MVNVDLLKKHASQYKLTRDTAGEYHKQLFTLHPEIAKYYDAEDIDPDSIPKAQKFIMLGQQELQFFFRLPDVVDNERQWRSALSSFKETFSDNNVPMSEFNKVTDAFLAAMQKNAGGVTPEQKKEWEALLAKAYADMKTWGWY
;
A
#
# COMPACT_ATOMS: atom_id res chain seq x y z
N MET A 1 -13.09 -15.22 -5.30
CA MET A 1 -13.31 -13.96 -6.03
C MET A 1 -13.45 -12.88 -4.97
N VAL A 2 -12.70 -11.77 -5.10
CA VAL A 2 -12.65 -10.69 -4.11
C VAL A 2 -13.93 -9.84 -4.22
N ASN A 3 -14.46 -9.36 -3.10
CA ASN A 3 -15.60 -8.44 -3.08
C ASN A 3 -15.16 -7.00 -3.44
N VAL A 4 -15.08 -6.71 -4.74
CA VAL A 4 -14.59 -5.43 -5.28
C VAL A 4 -15.40 -4.23 -4.78
N ASP A 5 -16.74 -4.33 -4.75
CA ASP A 5 -17.60 -3.21 -4.32
C ASP A 5 -17.37 -2.83 -2.85
N LEU A 6 -17.16 -3.83 -1.98
CA LEU A 6 -16.80 -3.60 -0.58
C LEU A 6 -15.48 -2.83 -0.47
N LEU A 7 -14.46 -3.24 -1.23
CA LEU A 7 -13.14 -2.62 -1.19
C LEU A 7 -13.14 -1.21 -1.76
N LYS A 8 -13.84 -0.98 -2.87
CA LYS A 8 -14.00 0.37 -3.47
C LYS A 8 -14.70 1.32 -2.50
N LYS A 9 -15.78 0.86 -1.87
CA LYS A 9 -16.49 1.65 -0.85
C LYS A 9 -15.57 1.99 0.31
N HIS A 10 -14.81 1.01 0.81
CA HIS A 10 -13.87 1.23 1.91
C HIS A 10 -12.72 2.18 1.53
N ALA A 11 -12.10 2.00 0.35
CA ALA A 11 -11.07 2.91 -0.17
C ALA A 11 -11.57 4.36 -0.25
N SER A 12 -12.81 4.57 -0.69
CA SER A 12 -13.41 5.91 -0.80
C SER A 12 -13.57 6.63 0.55
N GLN A 13 -13.53 5.91 1.67
CA GLN A 13 -13.61 6.50 3.01
C GLN A 13 -12.27 7.10 3.45
N TYR A 14 -11.15 6.70 2.84
CA TYR A 14 -9.85 7.28 3.09
C TYR A 14 -9.73 8.63 2.39
N LYS A 15 -9.88 9.72 3.17
CA LYS A 15 -9.65 11.07 2.64
C LYS A 15 -8.15 11.30 2.49
N LEU A 16 -7.64 11.16 1.27
CA LEU A 16 -6.23 11.40 0.96
C LEU A 16 -5.95 12.91 0.95
N THR A 17 -5.36 13.41 2.03
CA THR A 17 -4.96 14.81 2.21
C THR A 17 -3.49 14.86 2.59
N ARG A 18 -2.93 16.08 2.72
CA ARG A 18 -1.57 16.27 3.23
C ARG A 18 -1.37 15.61 4.60
N ASP A 19 -2.39 15.61 5.46
CA ASP A 19 -2.29 15.14 6.84
C ASP A 19 -2.41 13.62 6.98
N THR A 20 -3.03 12.95 6.00
CA THR A 20 -3.25 11.49 6.02
C THR A 20 -2.31 10.73 5.08
N ALA A 21 -1.66 11.41 4.13
CA ALA A 21 -0.85 10.77 3.12
C ALA A 21 0.33 9.97 3.68
N GLY A 22 1.09 10.55 4.62
CA GLY A 22 2.26 9.89 5.19
C GLY A 22 1.94 8.81 6.24
N GLU A 23 0.67 8.54 6.54
CA GLU A 23 0.31 7.51 7.52
C GLU A 23 0.75 6.12 7.06
N TYR A 24 0.67 5.82 5.76
CA TYR A 24 1.10 4.54 5.22
C TYR A 24 2.58 4.26 5.52
N HIS A 25 3.49 5.19 5.19
CA HIS A 25 4.92 5.03 5.47
C HIS A 25 5.21 4.98 6.97
N LYS A 26 4.48 5.75 7.80
CA LYS A 26 4.58 5.62 9.26
C LYS A 26 4.29 4.18 9.70
N GLN A 27 3.18 3.60 9.24
CA GLN A 27 2.80 2.23 9.61
C GLN A 27 3.80 1.20 9.04
N LEU A 28 4.26 1.40 7.81
CA LEU A 28 5.26 0.55 7.17
C LEU A 28 6.56 0.49 7.96
N PHE A 29 7.11 1.63 8.38
CA PHE A 29 8.36 1.67 9.14
C PHE A 29 8.18 1.27 10.60
N THR A 30 6.96 1.38 11.15
CA THR A 30 6.64 0.90 12.51
C THR A 30 6.54 -0.63 12.54
N LEU A 31 5.90 -1.24 11.54
CA LEU A 31 5.66 -2.69 11.48
C LEU A 31 6.82 -3.45 10.86
N HIS A 32 7.53 -2.82 9.91
CA HIS A 32 8.66 -3.39 9.17
C HIS A 32 9.85 -2.42 9.16
N PRO A 33 10.52 -2.19 10.30
CA PRO A 33 11.61 -1.22 10.42
C PRO A 33 12.76 -1.45 9.43
N GLU A 34 12.99 -2.69 9.01
CA GLU A 34 13.98 -3.04 8.00
C GLU A 34 13.70 -2.47 6.61
N ILE A 35 12.48 -2.00 6.34
CA ILE A 35 12.11 -1.31 5.10
C ILE A 35 12.53 0.17 5.14
N ALA A 36 12.61 0.77 6.34
CA ALA A 36 12.94 2.19 6.50
C ALA A 36 14.30 2.58 5.86
N LYS A 37 15.27 1.65 5.87
CA LYS A 37 16.60 1.83 5.25
C LYS A 37 16.55 2.13 3.75
N TYR A 38 15.53 1.66 3.04
CA TYR A 38 15.37 1.92 1.60
C TYR A 38 14.88 3.34 1.32
N TYR A 39 14.40 4.02 2.35
CA TYR A 39 13.85 5.37 2.28
C TYR A 39 14.67 6.39 3.08
N ASP A 40 15.89 6.05 3.50
CA ASP A 40 16.75 6.86 4.39
C ASP A 40 15.99 7.31 5.65
N ALA A 41 15.25 6.38 6.26
CA ALA A 41 14.32 6.64 7.37
C ALA A 41 14.60 5.81 8.63
N GLU A 42 15.69 5.05 8.67
CA GLU A 42 16.07 4.14 9.76
C GLU A 42 16.25 4.84 11.12
N ASP A 43 16.67 6.11 11.11
CA ASP A 43 16.89 6.92 12.32
C ASP A 43 15.78 7.97 12.54
N ILE A 44 14.72 7.95 11.73
CA ILE A 44 13.61 8.88 11.84
C ILE A 44 12.55 8.30 12.78
N ASP A 45 12.15 9.07 13.79
CA ASP A 45 10.97 8.75 14.60
C ASP A 45 9.74 8.57 13.70
N PRO A 46 9.07 7.38 13.71
CA PRO A 46 7.88 7.13 12.91
C PRO A 46 6.77 8.18 13.08
N ASP A 47 6.66 8.83 14.24
CA ASP A 47 5.68 9.90 14.47
C ASP A 47 5.99 11.20 13.71
N SER A 48 7.23 11.37 13.24
CA SER A 48 7.65 12.49 12.41
C SER A 48 7.43 12.23 10.91
N ILE A 49 7.27 10.96 10.49
CA ILE A 49 7.09 10.57 9.09
C ILE A 49 5.91 11.30 8.41
N PRO A 50 4.70 11.38 9.00
CA PRO A 50 3.57 12.05 8.34
C PRO A 50 3.75 13.56 8.12
N LYS A 51 4.73 14.19 8.79
CA LYS A 51 5.01 15.63 8.68
C LYS A 51 6.07 15.94 7.62
N ALA A 52 6.87 14.95 7.22
CA ALA A 52 7.95 15.14 6.28
C ALA A 52 7.42 15.18 4.84
N GLN A 53 7.83 16.22 4.09
CA GLN A 53 7.36 16.45 2.72
C GLN A 53 7.62 15.25 1.79
N LYS A 54 8.76 14.56 1.96
CA LYS A 54 9.11 13.32 1.22
C LYS A 54 7.99 12.27 1.36
N PHE A 55 7.59 11.94 2.58
CA PHE A 55 6.60 10.89 2.86
C PHE A 55 5.17 11.33 2.62
N ILE A 56 4.88 12.63 2.69
CA ILE A 56 3.60 13.16 2.20
C ILE A 56 3.47 12.89 0.69
N MET A 57 4.50 13.19 -0.10
CA MET A 57 4.47 13.00 -1.55
C MET A 57 4.44 11.52 -1.93
N LEU A 58 5.29 10.69 -1.32
CA LEU A 58 5.29 9.24 -1.54
C LEU A 58 3.96 8.63 -1.12
N GLY A 59 3.43 8.98 0.04
CA GLY A 59 2.17 8.48 0.54
C GLY A 59 0.98 8.88 -0.35
N GLN A 60 0.98 10.10 -0.90
CA GLN A 60 -0.03 10.52 -1.88
C GLN A 60 -0.01 9.66 -3.14
N GLN A 61 1.17 9.27 -3.61
CA GLN A 61 1.34 8.44 -4.79
C GLN A 61 0.97 6.98 -4.49
N GLU A 62 1.57 6.38 -3.47
CA GLU A 62 1.43 4.95 -3.17
C GLU A 62 0.01 4.57 -2.72
N LEU A 63 -0.66 5.40 -1.90
CA LEU A 63 -2.05 5.16 -1.51
C LEU A 63 -3.00 5.09 -2.71
N GLN A 64 -2.77 5.91 -3.74
CA GLN A 64 -3.56 5.85 -4.97
C GLN A 64 -3.39 4.53 -5.72
N PHE A 65 -2.22 3.89 -5.64
CA PHE A 65 -2.01 2.57 -6.25
C PHE A 65 -2.91 1.53 -5.58
N PHE A 66 -2.94 1.50 -4.24
CA PHE A 66 -3.81 0.60 -3.49
C PHE A 66 -5.28 0.83 -3.83
N PHE A 67 -5.72 2.08 -3.86
CA PHE A 67 -7.12 2.43 -4.11
C PHE A 67 -7.58 2.08 -5.52
N ARG A 68 -6.66 2.00 -6.48
CA ARG A 68 -6.96 1.58 -7.86
C ARG A 68 -7.12 0.06 -8.01
N LEU A 69 -6.50 -0.75 -7.17
CA LEU A 69 -6.45 -2.21 -7.34
C LEU A 69 -7.84 -2.86 -7.47
N PRO A 70 -8.86 -2.53 -6.65
CA PRO A 70 -10.18 -3.13 -6.78
C PRO A 70 -10.82 -2.89 -8.16
N ASP A 71 -10.59 -1.73 -8.79
CA ASP A 71 -11.20 -1.39 -10.09
C ASP A 71 -10.63 -2.19 -11.26
N VAL A 72 -9.42 -2.73 -11.11
CA VAL A 72 -8.67 -3.33 -12.22
C VAL A 72 -8.42 -4.82 -12.06
N VAL A 73 -8.76 -5.42 -10.90
CA VAL A 73 -8.42 -6.82 -10.57
C VAL A 73 -8.96 -7.84 -11.57
N ASP A 74 -10.10 -7.55 -12.20
CA ASP A 74 -10.74 -8.45 -13.17
C ASP A 74 -10.32 -8.17 -14.62
N ASN A 75 -9.44 -7.18 -14.86
CA ASN A 75 -8.89 -6.87 -16.18
C ASN A 75 -7.37 -7.08 -16.18
N GLU A 76 -6.89 -8.22 -16.66
CA GLU A 76 -5.48 -8.62 -16.59
C GLU A 76 -4.51 -7.54 -17.10
N ARG A 77 -4.82 -6.89 -18.22
CA ARG A 77 -3.97 -5.82 -18.77
C ARG A 77 -3.89 -4.63 -17.82
N GLN A 78 -5.02 -4.17 -17.29
CA GLN A 78 -5.06 -3.05 -16.37
C GLN A 78 -4.49 -3.43 -14.99
N TRP A 79 -4.71 -4.66 -14.54
CA TRP A 79 -4.14 -5.23 -13.32
C TRP A 79 -2.63 -5.20 -13.34
N ARG A 80 -2.03 -5.79 -14.38
CA ARG A 80 -0.57 -5.79 -14.55
C ARG A 80 -0.01 -4.37 -14.64
N SER A 81 -0.72 -3.46 -15.31
CA SER A 81 -0.33 -2.05 -15.40
C SER A 81 -0.47 -1.29 -14.07
N ALA A 82 -1.42 -1.65 -13.20
CA ALA A 82 -1.53 -1.05 -11.87
C ALA A 82 -0.43 -1.58 -10.94
N LEU A 83 -0.11 -2.88 -11.03
CA LEU A 83 0.96 -3.48 -10.25
C LEU A 83 2.36 -3.02 -10.68
N SER A 84 2.55 -2.61 -11.95
CA SER A 84 3.82 -2.03 -12.37
C SER A 84 4.14 -0.71 -11.66
N SER A 85 3.14 0.06 -11.23
CA SER A 85 3.37 1.27 -10.43
C SER A 85 4.05 0.98 -9.09
N PHE A 86 3.68 -0.13 -8.43
CA PHE A 86 4.38 -0.59 -7.23
C PHE A 86 5.80 -1.03 -7.57
N LYS A 87 5.98 -1.79 -8.66
CA LYS A 87 7.30 -2.23 -9.12
C LYS A 87 8.25 -1.07 -9.39
N GLU A 88 7.78 -0.05 -10.10
CA GLU A 88 8.55 1.16 -10.41
C GLU A 88 8.93 1.88 -9.11
N THR A 89 7.97 2.09 -8.21
CA THR A 89 8.23 2.79 -6.94
C THR A 89 9.20 2.03 -6.04
N PHE A 90 9.06 0.70 -5.96
CA PHE A 90 9.99 -0.14 -5.20
C PHE A 90 11.39 -0.09 -5.82
N SER A 91 11.49 -0.17 -7.15
CA SER A 91 12.76 -0.05 -7.86
C SER A 91 13.42 1.32 -7.63
N ASP A 92 12.67 2.41 -7.68
CA ASP A 92 13.17 3.78 -7.48
C ASP A 92 13.71 3.99 -6.06
N ASN A 93 13.16 3.28 -5.07
CA ASN A 93 13.62 3.29 -3.68
C ASN A 93 14.56 2.12 -3.36
N ASN A 94 14.99 1.32 -4.35
CA ASN A 94 15.82 0.12 -4.16
C ASN A 94 15.22 -0.94 -3.21
N VAL A 95 13.89 -0.96 -3.04
CA VAL A 95 13.17 -1.98 -2.28
C VAL A 95 13.03 -3.23 -3.15
N PRO A 96 13.49 -4.41 -2.72
CA PRO A 96 13.26 -5.65 -3.45
C PRO A 96 11.76 -5.95 -3.56
N MET A 97 11.28 -6.39 -4.73
CA MET A 97 9.87 -6.72 -4.89
C MET A 97 9.38 -7.89 -4.03
N SER A 98 10.30 -8.72 -3.52
CA SER A 98 10.01 -9.75 -2.52
C SER A 98 9.48 -9.17 -1.20
N GLU A 99 9.73 -7.89 -0.93
CA GLU A 99 9.23 -7.18 0.26
C GLU A 99 7.78 -6.73 0.13
N PHE A 100 7.15 -6.88 -1.05
CA PHE A 100 5.77 -6.42 -1.26
C PHE A 100 4.78 -7.11 -0.32
N ASN A 101 5.05 -8.32 0.17
CA ASN A 101 4.19 -8.97 1.17
C ASN A 101 4.04 -8.18 2.48
N LYS A 102 4.96 -7.24 2.78
CA LYS A 102 4.95 -6.39 3.98
C LYS A 102 4.09 -5.13 3.85
N VAL A 103 3.54 -4.84 2.67
CA VAL A 103 2.72 -3.63 2.51
C VAL A 103 1.32 -3.79 3.07
N THR A 104 0.84 -5.04 3.21
CA THR A 104 -0.57 -5.34 3.48
C THR A 104 -1.02 -4.88 4.86
N ASP A 105 -0.29 -5.23 5.91
CA ASP A 105 -0.60 -4.85 7.28
C ASP A 105 -0.39 -3.35 7.52
N ALA A 106 0.65 -2.76 6.95
CA ALA A 106 0.89 -1.32 6.96
C ALA A 106 -0.26 -0.53 6.29
N PHE A 107 -0.70 -0.98 5.12
CA PHE A 107 -1.86 -0.41 4.43
C PHE A 107 -3.14 -0.56 5.26
N LEU A 108 -3.40 -1.75 5.82
CA LEU A 108 -4.56 -1.99 6.66
C LEU A 108 -4.55 -1.15 7.94
N ALA A 109 -3.39 -0.93 8.56
CA ALA A 109 -3.24 -0.06 9.72
C ALA A 109 -3.54 1.41 9.36
N ALA A 110 -3.10 1.88 8.19
CA ALA A 110 -3.45 3.21 7.70
C ALA A 110 -4.96 3.33 7.44
N MET A 111 -5.58 2.32 6.81
CA MET A 111 -7.04 2.25 6.60
C MET A 111 -7.80 2.24 7.94
N GLN A 112 -7.34 1.46 8.92
CA GLN A 112 -7.93 1.39 10.26
C GLN A 112 -8.03 2.77 10.91
N LYS A 113 -7.02 3.62 10.70
CA LYS A 113 -6.97 4.96 11.27
C LYS A 113 -7.78 5.98 10.48
N ASN A 114 -7.71 5.93 9.14
CA ASN A 114 -8.14 7.05 8.29
C ASN A 114 -9.34 6.74 7.37
N ALA A 115 -9.84 5.50 7.34
CA ALA A 115 -11.01 5.09 6.55
C ALA A 115 -12.24 4.74 7.41
N GLY A 116 -12.23 5.10 8.70
CA GLY A 116 -13.34 4.79 9.63
C GLY A 116 -13.27 3.39 10.24
N GLY A 117 -12.08 2.77 10.24
CA GLY A 117 -11.83 1.43 10.74
C GLY A 117 -11.79 0.37 9.64
N VAL A 118 -11.37 -0.85 9.98
CA VAL A 118 -11.42 -2.02 9.09
C VAL A 118 -12.23 -3.12 9.75
N THR A 119 -13.36 -3.49 9.15
CA THR A 119 -14.14 -4.64 9.61
C THR A 119 -13.42 -5.96 9.28
N PRO A 120 -13.75 -7.07 9.98
CA PRO A 120 -13.18 -8.37 9.65
C PRO A 120 -13.36 -8.78 8.18
N GLU A 121 -14.50 -8.43 7.58
CA GLU A 121 -14.78 -8.70 6.17
C GLU A 121 -13.92 -7.84 5.24
N GLN A 122 -13.83 -6.53 5.49
CA GLN A 122 -12.95 -5.64 4.71
C GLN A 122 -11.48 -6.09 4.78
N LYS A 123 -11.02 -6.49 5.98
CA LYS A 123 -9.67 -7.00 6.20
C LYS A 123 -9.42 -8.23 5.33
N LYS A 124 -10.30 -9.24 5.44
CA LYS A 124 -10.21 -10.48 4.65
C LYS A 124 -10.13 -10.21 3.15
N GLU A 125 -10.96 -9.30 2.64
CA GLU A 125 -11.01 -9.02 1.20
C GLU A 125 -9.77 -8.24 0.72
N TRP A 126 -9.25 -7.30 1.51
CA TRP A 126 -7.98 -6.62 1.21
C TRP A 126 -6.79 -7.57 1.24
N GLU A 127 -6.72 -8.45 2.26
CA GLU A 127 -5.69 -9.50 2.34
C GLU A 127 -5.75 -10.43 1.13
N ALA A 128 -6.95 -10.84 0.70
CA ALA A 128 -7.12 -11.66 -0.49
C ALA A 128 -6.67 -10.94 -1.77
N LEU A 129 -6.99 -9.65 -1.93
CA LEU A 129 -6.57 -8.85 -3.08
C LEU A 129 -5.06 -8.69 -3.15
N LEU A 130 -4.41 -8.35 -2.03
CA LEU A 130 -2.97 -8.13 -1.98
C LEU A 130 -2.16 -9.43 -2.01
N ALA A 131 -2.71 -10.53 -1.47
CA ALA A 131 -2.14 -11.86 -1.68
C ALA A 131 -2.18 -12.28 -3.16
N LYS A 132 -3.28 -11.98 -3.88
CA LYS A 132 -3.34 -12.17 -5.33
C LYS A 132 -2.30 -11.31 -6.05
N ALA A 133 -2.18 -10.03 -5.70
CA ALA A 133 -1.16 -9.14 -6.28
C ALA A 133 0.25 -9.70 -6.12
N TYR A 134 0.60 -10.10 -4.89
CA TYR A 134 1.90 -10.70 -4.61
C TYR A 134 2.14 -11.97 -5.44
N ALA A 135 1.16 -12.89 -5.47
CA ALA A 135 1.25 -14.13 -6.24
C ALA A 135 1.43 -13.86 -7.74
N ASP A 136 0.64 -12.96 -8.33
CA ASP A 136 0.73 -12.67 -9.76
C ASP A 136 2.08 -12.04 -10.12
N MET A 137 2.58 -11.08 -9.32
CA MET A 137 3.90 -10.48 -9.54
C MET A 137 5.03 -11.51 -9.50
N LYS A 138 4.90 -12.53 -8.64
CA LYS A 138 5.81 -13.68 -8.62
C LYS A 138 5.74 -14.49 -9.91
N THR A 139 4.53 -14.80 -10.40
CA THR A 139 4.37 -15.56 -11.65
C THR A 139 4.95 -14.84 -12.87
N TRP A 140 4.99 -13.50 -12.83
CA TRP A 140 5.58 -12.68 -13.89
C TRP A 140 7.10 -12.50 -13.76
N GLY A 141 7.74 -13.13 -12.76
CA GLY A 141 9.18 -13.05 -12.52
C GLY A 141 9.65 -11.65 -12.12
N TRP A 142 8.83 -10.89 -11.39
CA TRP A 142 9.25 -9.59 -10.87
C TRP A 142 10.09 -9.72 -9.59
N TYR A 143 10.11 -10.90 -8.99
CA TYR A 143 11.03 -11.38 -7.95
C TYR A 143 10.96 -12.91 -7.84
#